data_AF-A0A964IU74-F1
#
_entry.id   AF-A0A964IU74-F1
#
_cell.length_a   1.000
_cell.length_b   1.000
_cell.length_c   1.000
_cell.angle_alpha   90.00
_cell.angle_beta   90.00
_cell.angle_gamma   90.00
#
_symmetry.space_group_name_H-M   'P 1'
#
loop_
_entity.id
_entity.type
_entity.pdbx_description
1 polymer ?
#
loop_
_entity_poly.entity_id
_entity_poly.type
_entity_poly.pdbx_seq_one_letter_code
_entity_poly.pdbx_strand_id
1 'polypeptide(L)'
;MIFGRAAGWALVILAMVMASAEAVMALGTGAYNGLATVDVWTLLVGQTPAFATQTDSTQLFAALGVGIMAMPAWVVFGLSGFLLIHACRKRRARRRVIRSAA
;
A
#
# COMPACT_ATOMS: atom_id res chain seq x y z
N MET A 1 -16.44 10.49 -0.49
CA MET A 1 -16.22 9.66 -1.72
C MET A 1 -15.20 10.27 -2.67
N ILE A 2 -15.12 11.60 -2.84
CA ILE A 2 -14.08 12.25 -3.66
C ILE A 2 -12.72 12.23 -2.93
N PHE A 3 -12.70 12.56 -1.63
CA PHE A 3 -11.46 12.62 -0.84
C PHE A 3 -10.70 11.28 -0.81
N GLY A 4 -11.39 10.16 -0.59
CA GLY A 4 -10.78 8.82 -0.64
C GLY A 4 -10.28 8.41 -2.03
N ARG A 5 -10.94 8.86 -3.11
CA ARG A 5 -10.44 8.67 -4.48
C ARG A 5 -9.21 9.54 -4.74
N ALA A 6 -9.20 10.79 -4.30
CA ALA A 6 -8.07 11.71 -4.45
C ALA A 6 -6.83 11.20 -3.69
N ALA A 7 -7.01 10.78 -2.42
CA ALA A 7 -5.94 10.18 -1.62
C ALA A 7 -5.44 8.87 -2.24
N GLY A 8 -6.33 8.02 -2.75
CA GLY A 8 -5.95 6.78 -3.43
C GLY A 8 -5.13 7.03 -4.70
N TRP A 9 -5.54 7.99 -5.53
CA TRP A 9 -4.75 8.40 -6.70
C TRP A 9 -3.41 9.02 -6.31
N ALA A 10 -3.34 9.83 -5.27
CA ALA A 10 -2.08 10.37 -4.77
C ALA A 10 -1.10 9.25 -4.36
N LEU A 11 -1.58 8.22 -3.67
CA LEU A 11 -0.77 7.05 -3.31
C LEU A 11 -0.28 6.26 -4.52
N VAL A 12 -1.14 6.08 -5.55
CA VAL A 12 -0.75 5.41 -6.80
C VAL A 12 0.31 6.21 -7.55
N ILE A 13 0.16 7.54 -7.63
CA ILE A 13 1.16 8.41 -8.27
C ILE A 13 2.49 8.33 -7.51
N LEU A 14 2.45 8.40 -6.18
CA LEU A 14 3.64 8.28 -5.34
C LEU A 14 4.35 6.93 -5.56
N ALA A 15 3.59 5.83 -5.60
CA ALA A 15 4.12 4.50 -5.88
C ALA A 15 4.78 4.44 -7.27
N MET A 16 4.17 5.05 -8.28
CA MET A 16 4.75 5.11 -9.63
C MET A 16 6.07 5.88 -9.66
N VAL A 17 6.17 6.99 -8.92
CA VAL A 17 7.41 7.76 -8.77
C VAL A 17 8.49 6.91 -8.09
N MET A 18 8.16 6.21 -7.00
CA MET A 18 9.12 5.31 -6.33
C MET A 18 9.59 4.17 -7.25
N ALA A 19 8.67 3.53 -7.99
CA ALA A 19 9.03 2.48 -8.93
C ALA A 19 9.93 3.01 -10.07
N SER A 20 9.68 4.24 -10.55
CA SER A 20 10.53 4.85 -11.57
C SER A 20 11.94 5.15 -11.06
N ALA A 21 12.08 5.57 -9.80
CA ALA A 21 13.38 5.77 -9.17
C ALA A 21 14.14 4.45 -9.06
N GLU A 22 13.48 3.37 -8.65
CA GLU A 22 14.10 2.03 -8.64
C GLU A 22 14.52 1.56 -10.03
N ALA A 23 13.69 1.80 -11.06
CA ALA A 23 14.01 1.43 -12.44
C ALA A 23 15.26 2.16 -12.94
N VAL A 24 15.41 3.45 -12.61
CA VAL A 24 16.61 4.22 -12.95
C VAL A 24 17.84 3.68 -12.21
N MET A 25 17.71 3.34 -10.92
CA MET A 25 18.82 2.76 -10.15
C MET A 25 19.22 1.36 -10.66
N ALA A 26 18.27 0.57 -11.14
CA ALA A 26 18.55 -0.75 -11.75
C ALA A 26 19.30 -0.65 -13.09
N LEU A 27 19.13 0.46 -13.82
CA LEU A 27 19.85 0.73 -15.07
C LEU A 27 21.25 1.33 -14.83
N GLY A 28 21.49 1.94 -13.67
CA GLY A 28 22.82 2.33 -13.21
C GLY A 28 23.63 1.08 -12.89
N THR A 29 24.83 0.94 -13.45
CA THR A 29 25.70 -0.26 -13.43
C THR A 29 26.26 -0.68 -12.06
N GLY A 30 25.55 -0.43 -10.96
CA GLY A 30 25.95 -0.73 -9.58
C GLY A 30 25.13 -1.87 -8.95
N ALA A 31 25.51 -2.25 -7.73
CA ALA A 31 24.76 -3.21 -6.92
C ALA A 31 23.34 -2.65 -6.64
N TYR A 32 22.33 -3.28 -7.23
CA TYR A 32 20.94 -2.91 -7.05
C TYR A 32 20.49 -3.23 -5.61
N ASN A 33 20.25 -2.19 -4.82
CA ASN A 33 19.49 -2.27 -3.58
C ASN A 33 18.16 -1.51 -3.79
N GLY A 34 17.06 -2.26 -3.86
CA GLY A 34 15.72 -1.69 -3.91
C GLY A 34 15.38 -0.95 -2.62
N LEU A 35 14.48 0.03 -2.71
CA LEU A 35 13.95 0.78 -1.58
C LEU A 35 12.91 -0.08 -0.86
N ALA A 36 13.32 -0.71 0.24
CA ALA A 36 12.41 -1.48 1.06
C ALA A 36 11.45 -0.56 1.81
N THR A 37 10.26 -1.07 2.13
CA THR A 37 9.25 -0.32 2.89
C THR A 37 9.78 0.08 4.27
N VAL A 38 10.64 -0.75 4.86
CA VAL A 38 11.33 -0.45 6.12
C VAL A 38 12.20 0.80 6.02
N ASP A 39 12.87 1.02 4.89
CA ASP A 39 13.77 2.17 4.71
C ASP A 39 12.96 3.47 4.66
N VAL A 40 11.85 3.45 3.92
CA VAL A 40 10.92 4.59 3.86
C VAL A 40 10.34 4.86 5.26
N TRP A 41 9.96 3.82 6.00
CA TRP A 41 9.46 3.97 7.36
C TRP A 41 10.52 4.56 8.30
N THR A 42 11.73 4.02 8.29
CA THR A 42 12.84 4.51 9.14
C THR A 42 13.21 5.95 8.79
N LEU A 43 13.17 6.35 7.52
CA LEU A 43 13.39 7.73 7.12
C LEU A 43 12.29 8.69 7.58
N LEU A 44 11.01 8.27 7.53
CA LEU A 44 9.90 9.13 7.97
C LEU A 44 9.75 9.21 9.49
N VAL A 45 9.89 8.07 10.18
CA VAL A 45 9.58 7.91 11.61
C VAL A 45 10.84 8.01 12.47
N GLY A 46 12.03 7.80 11.89
CA GLY A 46 13.30 7.79 12.62
C GLY A 46 13.54 6.51 13.42
N GLN A 47 12.68 5.50 13.29
CA GLN A 47 12.78 4.24 14.03
C GLN A 47 12.53 3.05 13.11
N THR A 48 13.26 1.95 13.35
CA THR A 48 13.00 0.66 12.69
C THR A 48 11.83 -0.05 13.40
N PRO A 49 10.79 -0.48 12.68
CA PRO A 49 9.65 -1.17 13.28
C PRO A 49 10.10 -2.53 13.84
N ALA A 50 9.94 -2.71 15.16
CA ALA A 50 10.20 -3.97 15.83
C ALA A 50 8.87 -4.69 16.09
N PHE A 51 8.66 -5.84 15.44
CA PHE A 51 7.46 -6.66 15.67
C PHE A 51 7.74 -7.65 16.81
N ALA A 52 7.18 -7.40 17.99
CA ALA A 52 7.35 -8.26 19.15
C ALA A 52 6.46 -9.51 19.05
N THR A 53 7.06 -10.70 19.01
CA THR A 53 6.38 -12.00 18.99
C THR A 53 6.16 -12.52 20.42
N GLN A 54 5.26 -11.89 21.17
CA GLN A 54 5.02 -12.28 22.58
C GLN A 54 3.80 -13.21 22.79
N THR A 55 3.05 -13.58 21.74
CA THR A 55 1.88 -14.46 21.87
C THR A 55 1.70 -15.30 20.59
N ASP A 56 1.30 -16.57 20.69
CA ASP A 56 1.14 -17.45 19.52
C ASP A 56 0.15 -16.88 18.49
N SER A 57 -0.88 -16.16 18.93
CA SER A 57 -1.85 -15.50 18.05
C SER A 57 -1.28 -14.28 17.31
N THR A 58 -0.23 -13.65 17.82
CA THR A 58 0.42 -12.47 17.21
C THR A 58 1.60 -12.83 16.31
N GLN A 59 2.08 -14.08 16.35
CA GLN A 59 3.18 -14.54 15.50
C GLN A 59 2.86 -14.43 14.01
N LEU A 60 1.64 -14.80 13.58
CA LEU A 60 1.24 -14.66 12.18
C LEU A 60 1.20 -13.19 11.72
N PHE A 61 0.69 -12.30 12.57
CA PHE A 61 0.68 -10.86 12.27
C PHE A 61 2.08 -10.26 12.25
N ALA A 62 2.95 -10.69 13.16
CA ALA A 62 4.36 -10.28 13.17
C ALA A 62 5.09 -10.75 11.91
N ALA A 63 4.90 -12.01 11.51
CA ALA A 63 5.48 -12.57 10.28
C ALA A 63 5.00 -11.84 9.03
N LEU A 64 3.70 -11.52 8.94
CA LEU A 64 3.14 -10.70 7.86
C LEU A 64 3.71 -9.28 7.88
N GLY A 65 3.84 -8.65 9.05
CA GLY A 65 4.41 -7.31 9.20
C GLY A 65 5.85 -7.24 8.73
N VAL A 66 6.68 -8.22 9.12
CA VAL A 66 8.07 -8.35 8.64
C VAL A 66 8.10 -8.56 7.12
N GLY A 67 7.23 -9.42 6.59
CA GLY A 67 7.12 -9.67 5.16
C GLY A 67 6.76 -8.42 4.35
N ILE A 68 5.80 -7.63 4.84
CA ILE A 68 5.40 -6.36 4.21
C ILE A 68 6.54 -5.33 4.28
N MET A 69 7.24 -5.23 5.41
CA MET A 69 8.35 -4.29 5.57
C MET A 69 9.55 -4.61 4.66
N ALA A 70 9.75 -5.88 4.33
CA ALA A 70 10.77 -6.33 3.38
C ALA A 70 10.38 -6.13 1.91
N MET A 71 9.10 -5.86 1.60
CA MET A 71 8.67 -5.61 0.23
C MET A 71 9.11 -4.23 -0.28
N PRO A 72 9.31 -4.07 -1.60
CA PRO A 72 9.56 -2.77 -2.20
C PRO A 72 8.43 -1.79 -1.88
N ALA A 73 8.79 -0.55 -1.51
CA ALA A 73 7.85 0.44 -1.03
C ALA A 73 6.71 0.72 -2.02
N TRP A 74 7.02 0.75 -3.33
CA TRP A 74 6.02 0.99 -4.38
C TRP A 74 4.92 -0.06 -4.43
N VAL A 75 5.21 -1.32 -4.08
CA VAL A 75 4.19 -2.40 -4.04
C VAL A 75 3.18 -2.11 -2.94
N VAL A 76 3.65 -1.75 -1.74
CA VAL A 76 2.80 -1.48 -0.57
C VAL A 76 1.95 -0.22 -0.76
N PHE A 77 2.57 0.87 -1.22
CA PHE A 77 1.86 2.12 -1.50
C PHE A 77 0.91 2.01 -2.70
N GLY A 78 1.31 1.28 -3.75
CA GLY A 78 0.49 1.05 -4.94
C GLY A 78 -0.75 0.21 -4.62
N LEU A 79 -0.59 -0.90 -3.89
CA LEU A 79 -1.70 -1.77 -3.49
C LEU A 79 -2.67 -1.05 -2.55
N SER A 80 -2.17 -0.32 -1.55
CA SER A 80 -3.02 0.43 -0.63
C SER A 80 -3.79 1.55 -1.33
N GLY A 81 -3.15 2.29 -2.24
CA GLY A 81 -3.80 3.29 -3.08
C GLY A 81 -4.88 2.69 -3.97
N PHE A 82 -4.59 1.57 -4.64
CA PHE A 82 -5.54 0.85 -5.49
C PHE A 82 -6.74 0.32 -4.71
N LEU A 83 -6.50 -0.30 -3.55
CA LEU A 83 -7.54 -0.76 -2.63
C LEU A 83 -8.43 0.40 -2.17
N LEU A 84 -7.83 1.55 -1.84
CA LEU A 84 -8.57 2.72 -1.41
C LEU A 84 -9.47 3.27 -2.52
N ILE A 85 -8.98 3.32 -3.77
CA ILE A 85 -9.77 3.70 -4.95
C ILE A 85 -10.95 2.74 -5.12
N HIS A 86 -10.71 1.43 -5.02
CA HIS A 86 -11.73 0.40 -5.19
C HIS A 86 -12.76 0.37 -4.06
N ALA A 87 -12.34 0.49 -2.80
CA ALA A 87 -13.22 0.54 -1.64
C ALA A 87 -14.06 1.83 -1.63
N CYS A 88 -13.46 2.96 -2.00
CA CYS A 88 -14.15 4.25 -2.13
C CYS A 88 -14.94 4.38 -3.45
N ARG A 89 -14.86 3.40 -4.35
CA ARG A 89 -15.67 3.37 -5.57
C ARG A 89 -17.12 3.21 -5.14
N LYS A 90 -17.85 4.34 -5.14
CA LYS A 90 -19.28 4.45 -4.87
C LYS A 90 -20.01 3.23 -5.42
N ARG A 91 -20.28 2.23 -4.58
CA ARG A 91 -21.19 1.13 -4.91
C ARG A 91 -22.51 1.83 -5.19
N ARG A 92 -22.85 2.01 -6.46
CA ARG A 92 -24.21 2.40 -6.85
C ARG A 92 -25.08 1.31 -6.26
N ALA A 93 -25.69 1.58 -5.11
CA ALA A 93 -26.78 0.78 -4.62
C ALA A 93 -27.79 0.78 -5.76
N ARG A 94 -27.89 -0.34 -6.49
CA ARG A 94 -29.02 -0.59 -7.38
C ARG A 94 -30.23 -0.58 -6.46
N ARG A 95 -30.82 0.59 -6.23
CA ARG A 95 -32.21 0.72 -5.83
C ARG A 95 -33.01 0.14 -6.99
N ARG A 96 -33.15 -1.20 -7.02
CA ARG A 96 -34.27 -1.81 -7.72
C ARG A 96 -35.48 -1.40 -6.91
N VAL A 97 -36.08 -0.29 -7.31
CA VAL A 97 -37.47 -0.01 -7.00
C VAL A 97 -38.25 -1.10 -7.74
N ILE A 98 -38.50 -2.21 -7.06
CA ILE A 98 -39.54 -3.14 -7.48
C ILE A 98 -40.84 -2.45 -7.06
N ARG A 99 -41.33 -1.58 -7.94
CA ARG A 99 -42.73 -1.16 -7.93
C ARG A 99 -43.49 -2.34 -8.50
N SER A 100 -43.91 -3.28 -7.66
CA SER A 100 -45.06 -4.12 -8.02
C SER A 100 -46.28 -3.22 -7.84
N ALA A 101 -46.85 -2.84 -8.98
CA ALA A 101 -48.14 -2.18 -9.05
C ALA A 101 -49.24 -3.18 -8.65
N ALA A 102 -50.25 -2.60 -7.98
CA ALA A 102 -51.66 -3.01 -7.85
C ALA A 102 -52.05 -4.44 -8.25
#